data_AF-T0GJP7-F1
#
_entry.id   AF-T0GJP7-F1
#
_cell.length_a   1.000
_cell.length_b   1.000
_cell.length_c   1.000
_cell.angle_alpha   90.00
_cell.angle_beta   90.00
_cell.angle_gamma   90.00
#
_symmetry.space_group_name_H-M   'P 1'
#
loop_
_entity.id
_entity.type
_entity.pdbx_description
1 polymer ?
#
loop_
_entity_poly.entity_id
_entity_poly.type
_entity_poly.pdbx_seq_one_letter_code
_entity_poly.pdbx_strand_id
1 'polypeptide(L)'
;MDTPETDKGESRPRVALIAGPTASGKSALAIALARAANGVVINADASQVYADLRILSARPSPEEMADVPHRLFGHIDGAEACTAARWASEARAEVRRAHEEGRLPILAGGTGLYLRTLLDGIAPVPDIDPAIRAAVRALPVAQAHAALAIE
;
A
#
# COMPACT_ATOMS: atom_id res chain seq x y z
N MET A 1 11.85 21.32 9.24
CA MET A 1 11.54 20.29 8.22
C MET A 1 10.72 21.04 7.20
N ASP A 2 11.38 21.52 6.15
CA ASP A 2 10.77 22.43 5.18
C ASP A 2 9.68 21.66 4.42
N THR A 3 8.42 22.06 4.63
CA THR A 3 7.34 21.67 3.73
C THR A 3 7.68 22.27 2.36
N PRO A 4 7.80 21.47 1.29
CA PRO A 4 8.15 22.02 0.00
C PRO A 4 7.06 23.01 -0.41
N GLU A 5 7.46 24.24 -0.72
CA GLU A 5 6.56 25.23 -1.30
C GLU A 5 5.95 24.63 -2.56
N THR A 6 4.62 24.49 -2.56
CA THR A 6 3.89 24.05 -3.74
C THR A 6 3.97 25.16 -4.77
N ASP A 7 4.91 25.04 -5.70
CA ASP A 7 5.00 25.89 -6.88
C ASP A 7 3.62 25.97 -7.55
N LYS A 8 3.04 27.17 -7.55
CA LYS A 8 1.64 27.44 -7.94
C LYS A 8 1.45 27.47 -9.47
N GLY A 9 2.47 27.13 -10.24
CA GLY A 9 2.44 27.14 -11.71
C GLY A 9 2.31 25.78 -12.39
N GLU A 10 2.58 24.67 -11.70
CA GLU A 10 2.64 23.34 -12.33
C GLU A 10 1.39 22.50 -12.02
N SER A 11 0.60 22.20 -13.05
CA SER A 11 -0.54 21.27 -12.99
C SER A 11 -0.02 19.85 -12.75
N ARG A 12 0.20 19.49 -11.48
CA ARG A 12 0.59 18.13 -11.12
C ARG A 12 -0.54 17.14 -11.48
N PRO A 13 -0.22 15.97 -12.05
CA PRO A 13 -1.20 14.92 -12.30
C PRO A 13 -1.98 14.57 -11.01
N ARG A 14 -3.29 14.44 -11.13
CA ARG A 14 -4.18 14.22 -9.99
C ARG A 14 -4.12 12.78 -9.50
N VAL A 15 -4.18 12.58 -8.19
CA VAL A 15 -4.37 11.27 -7.54
C VAL A 15 -5.47 11.43 -6.50
N ALA A 16 -6.40 10.48 -6.43
CA ALA A 16 -7.38 10.41 -5.35
C ALA A 16 -6.93 9.42 -4.27
N LEU A 17 -7.15 9.77 -2.99
CA LEU A 17 -6.86 8.89 -1.86
C LEU A 17 -8.14 8.71 -1.04
N ILE A 18 -8.56 7.46 -0.88
CA ILE A 18 -9.69 7.04 -0.04
C ILE A 18 -9.13 6.17 1.09
N ALA A 19 -8.86 6.82 2.22
CA ALA A 19 -8.36 6.19 3.44
C ALA A 19 -9.44 6.12 4.53
N GLY A 20 -9.36 5.12 5.40
CA GLY A 20 -10.30 4.93 6.50
C GLY A 20 -10.27 3.53 7.12
N PRO A 21 -10.93 3.33 8.27
CA PRO A 21 -10.90 2.07 9.01
C PRO A 21 -11.55 0.92 8.23
N THR A 22 -11.27 -0.32 8.63
CA THR A 22 -11.94 -1.51 8.06
C THR A 22 -13.46 -1.38 8.19
N ALA A 23 -14.20 -1.92 7.21
CA ALA A 23 -15.66 -1.85 7.12
C ALA A 23 -16.30 -0.44 6.97
N SER A 24 -15.51 0.61 6.69
CA SER A 24 -16.04 1.97 6.48
C SER A 24 -16.58 2.25 5.06
N GLY A 25 -16.78 1.24 4.22
CA GLY A 25 -17.32 1.40 2.86
C GLY A 25 -16.36 1.92 1.78
N LYS A 26 -15.04 1.93 2.04
CA LYS A 26 -14.02 2.48 1.11
C LYS A 26 -14.08 1.89 -0.30
N SER A 27 -14.20 0.57 -0.40
CA SER A 27 -14.19 -0.12 -1.70
C SER A 27 -15.35 0.35 -2.57
N ALA A 28 -16.57 0.42 -2.01
CA ALA A 28 -17.74 0.92 -2.72
C ALA A 28 -17.56 2.36 -3.21
N LEU A 29 -17.00 3.25 -2.36
CA LEU A 29 -16.71 4.63 -2.73
C LEU A 29 -15.65 4.72 -3.85
N ALA A 30 -14.59 3.91 -3.78
CA ALA A 30 -13.53 3.88 -4.78
C ALA A 30 -14.05 3.41 -6.15
N ILE A 31 -14.88 2.37 -6.17
CA ILE A 31 -15.53 1.87 -7.39
C ILE A 31 -16.48 2.93 -7.98
N ALA A 32 -17.29 3.58 -7.14
CA ALA A 32 -18.19 4.65 -7.58
C ALA A 32 -17.42 5.82 -8.21
N LEU A 33 -16.33 6.26 -7.57
CA LEU A 33 -15.47 7.31 -8.09
C LEU A 33 -14.78 6.90 -9.41
N ALA A 34 -14.30 5.66 -9.49
CA ALA A 34 -13.65 5.15 -10.69
C ALA A 34 -14.61 5.13 -11.89
N ARG A 35 -15.86 4.72 -11.69
CA ARG A 35 -16.89 4.78 -12.74
C ARG A 35 -17.19 6.20 -13.19
N ALA A 36 -17.30 7.13 -12.24
CA ALA A 36 -17.64 8.52 -12.54
C ALA A 36 -16.50 9.30 -13.22
N ALA A 37 -15.24 8.92 -12.97
CA ALA A 37 -14.08 9.71 -13.35
C ALA A 37 -13.11 8.98 -14.31
N ASN A 38 -13.54 7.89 -14.97
CA ASN A 38 -12.67 7.02 -15.77
C ASN A 38 -11.38 6.64 -14.99
N GLY A 39 -11.59 6.12 -13.78
CA GLY A 39 -10.51 5.85 -12.83
C GLY A 39 -10.09 4.38 -12.77
N VAL A 40 -8.95 4.16 -12.12
CA VAL A 40 -8.41 2.85 -11.77
C VAL A 40 -8.18 2.80 -10.27
N VAL A 41 -8.66 1.74 -9.62
CA VAL A 41 -8.49 1.53 -8.19
C VAL A 41 -7.14 0.85 -7.96
N ILE A 42 -6.30 1.44 -7.12
CA ILE A 42 -5.00 0.92 -6.72
C ILE A 42 -5.08 0.55 -5.25
N ASN A 43 -4.82 -0.71 -4.91
CA ASN A 43 -4.88 -1.21 -3.55
C ASN A 43 -3.85 -0.52 -2.63
N ALA A 44 -4.30 -0.07 -1.45
CA ALA A 44 -3.47 0.44 -0.36
C ALA A 44 -3.75 -0.28 0.98
N ASP A 45 -4.15 -1.55 0.91
CA ASP A 45 -4.35 -2.45 2.05
C ASP A 45 -3.34 -3.61 2.00
N ALA A 46 -2.53 -3.74 3.05
CA ALA A 46 -1.44 -4.72 3.15
C ALA A 46 -1.90 -6.19 3.17
N SER A 47 -3.15 -6.47 3.52
CA SER A 47 -3.67 -7.85 3.49
C SER A 47 -4.21 -8.20 2.11
N GLN A 48 -4.74 -7.22 1.37
CA GLN A 48 -5.39 -7.43 0.07
C GLN A 48 -4.41 -7.67 -1.08
N VAL A 49 -3.10 -7.40 -0.88
CA VAL A 49 -2.04 -7.70 -1.86
C VAL A 49 -1.83 -9.20 -2.06
N TYR A 50 -2.17 -10.04 -1.07
CA TYR A 50 -1.89 -11.48 -1.11
C TYR A 50 -2.94 -12.27 -1.89
N ALA A 51 -2.51 -13.13 -2.80
CA ALA A 51 -3.37 -13.95 -3.64
C ALA A 51 -4.30 -14.84 -2.79
N ASP A 52 -3.73 -15.46 -1.77
CA ASP A 52 -4.33 -16.47 -0.88
C ASP A 52 -5.38 -15.90 0.08
N LEU A 53 -5.32 -14.61 0.39
CA LEU A 53 -6.11 -13.99 1.46
C LEU A 53 -7.38 -13.31 0.95
N ARG A 54 -7.92 -13.71 -0.22
CA ARG A 54 -9.07 -13.04 -0.85
C ARG A 54 -10.27 -12.84 0.09
N ILE A 55 -10.71 -13.91 0.75
CA ILE A 55 -11.89 -13.88 1.64
C ILE A 55 -11.56 -13.12 2.94
N LEU A 56 -10.45 -13.48 3.59
CA LEU A 56 -10.06 -12.94 4.90
C LEU A 56 -9.72 -11.45 4.86
N SER A 57 -9.23 -10.95 3.73
CA SER A 57 -8.89 -9.54 3.53
C SER A 57 -10.07 -8.69 3.08
N ALA A 58 -11.28 -9.27 2.97
CA ALA A 58 -12.46 -8.62 2.39
C ALA A 58 -12.14 -7.97 1.03
N ARG A 59 -11.35 -8.66 0.20
CA ARG A 59 -11.00 -8.18 -1.14
C ARG A 59 -12.25 -8.20 -2.01
N PRO A 60 -12.54 -7.11 -2.76
CA PRO A 60 -13.71 -7.07 -3.63
C PRO A 60 -13.77 -8.25 -4.59
N SER A 61 -14.97 -8.79 -4.80
CA SER A 61 -15.23 -9.81 -5.80
C SER A 61 -15.21 -9.22 -7.22
N PRO A 62 -15.01 -10.02 -8.30
CA PRO A 62 -15.15 -9.52 -9.66
C PRO A 62 -16.49 -8.82 -9.90
N GLU A 63 -17.57 -9.35 -9.32
CA GLU A 63 -18.90 -8.75 -9.40
C GLU A 63 -18.95 -7.39 -8.71
N GLU A 64 -18.35 -7.26 -7.53
CA GLU A 64 -18.26 -5.98 -6.81
C GLU A 64 -17.34 -4.97 -7.53
N MET A 65 -16.24 -5.44 -8.13
CA MET A 65 -15.33 -4.61 -8.92
C MET A 65 -16.02 -4.04 -10.16
N ALA A 66 -17.02 -4.75 -10.69
CA ALA A 66 -18.00 -4.22 -11.63
C ALA A 66 -17.35 -3.53 -12.86
N ASP A 67 -16.41 -4.26 -13.47
CA ASP A 67 -15.56 -3.89 -14.62
C ASP A 67 -14.61 -2.69 -14.43
N VAL A 68 -14.54 -2.14 -13.20
CA VAL A 68 -13.54 -1.13 -12.86
C VAL A 68 -12.15 -1.79 -12.82
N PRO A 69 -11.12 -1.21 -13.47
CA PRO A 69 -9.76 -1.70 -13.34
C PRO A 69 -9.27 -1.62 -11.88
N HIS A 70 -8.76 -2.74 -11.36
CA HIS A 70 -8.16 -2.85 -10.03
C HIS A 70 -6.70 -3.30 -10.16
N ARG A 71 -5.78 -2.65 -9.44
CA ARG A 71 -4.33 -2.91 -9.46
C ARG A 71 -3.81 -3.21 -8.05
N LEU A 72 -2.77 -4.04 -7.97
CA LEU A 72 -2.10 -4.46 -6.72
C LEU A 72 -2.98 -5.24 -5.74
N PHE A 73 -3.98 -5.94 -6.28
CA PHE A 73 -4.87 -6.84 -5.55
C PHE A 73 -4.47 -8.28 -5.82
N GLY A 74 -4.14 -9.03 -4.78
CA GLY A 74 -3.84 -10.45 -4.89
C GLY A 74 -2.68 -10.82 -5.81
N HIS A 75 -1.73 -9.92 -6.01
CA HIS A 75 -0.62 -10.10 -6.94
C HIS A 75 0.65 -10.68 -6.29
N ILE A 76 0.64 -10.91 -4.98
CA ILE A 76 1.75 -11.45 -4.21
C ILE A 76 1.36 -12.81 -3.65
N ASP A 77 2.25 -13.80 -3.75
CA ASP A 77 2.10 -15.10 -3.10
C ASP A 77 2.18 -14.96 -1.57
N GLY A 78 1.34 -15.68 -0.83
CA GLY A 78 1.29 -15.60 0.64
C GLY A 78 2.57 -16.01 1.36
N ALA A 79 3.49 -16.73 0.70
CA ALA A 79 4.81 -17.05 1.23
C ALA A 79 5.84 -15.93 1.05
N GLU A 80 5.57 -14.95 0.19
CA GLU A 80 6.44 -13.79 -0.02
C GLU A 80 6.10 -12.65 0.95
N ALA A 81 7.12 -11.93 1.42
CA ALA A 81 6.88 -10.72 2.19
C ALA A 81 6.61 -9.51 1.29
N CYS A 82 5.55 -8.74 1.60
CA CYS A 82 5.33 -7.42 1.02
C CYS A 82 5.75 -6.30 1.99
N THR A 83 6.87 -5.63 1.69
CA THR A 83 7.34 -4.47 2.47
C THR A 83 6.64 -3.19 2.00
N ALA A 84 6.57 -2.18 2.88
CA ALA A 84 6.02 -0.87 2.51
C ALA A 84 6.83 -0.20 1.39
N ALA A 85 8.15 -0.40 1.34
CA ALA A 85 9.02 0.09 0.28
C ALA A 85 8.70 -0.58 -1.08
N ARG A 86 8.53 -1.91 -1.09
CA ARG A 86 8.11 -2.67 -2.28
C ARG A 86 6.77 -2.16 -2.79
N TRP A 87 5.75 -2.14 -1.93
CA TRP A 87 4.42 -1.66 -2.29
C TRP A 87 4.45 -0.22 -2.81
N ALA A 88 5.20 0.69 -2.17
CA ALA A 88 5.27 2.08 -2.61
C ALA A 88 5.91 2.22 -3.99
N SER A 89 6.94 1.43 -4.31
CA SER A 89 7.53 1.39 -5.65
C SER A 89 6.52 0.92 -6.70
N GLU A 90 5.82 -0.18 -6.43
CA GLU A 90 4.79 -0.75 -7.30
C GLU A 90 3.62 0.23 -7.48
N ALA A 91 3.13 0.85 -6.40
CA ALA A 91 2.07 1.84 -6.43
C ALA A 91 2.44 3.08 -7.25
N ARG A 92 3.68 3.58 -7.14
CA ARG A 92 4.17 4.68 -8.00
C ARG A 92 4.16 4.29 -9.48
N ALA A 93 4.51 3.05 -9.81
CA ALA A 93 4.47 2.57 -11.18
C ALA A 93 3.03 2.50 -11.72
N GLU A 94 2.08 1.98 -10.93
CA GLU A 94 0.67 1.91 -11.30
C GLU A 94 0.01 3.29 -11.41
N VAL A 95 0.38 4.24 -10.54
CA VAL A 95 -0.06 5.64 -10.63
C VAL A 95 0.41 6.27 -11.96
N ARG A 96 1.69 6.09 -12.33
CA ARG A 96 2.21 6.60 -13.61
C ARG A 96 1.50 5.97 -14.80
N ARG A 97 1.32 4.64 -14.81
CA ARG A 97 0.58 3.93 -15.87
C ARG A 97 -0.84 4.45 -16.01
N ALA A 98 -1.54 4.66 -14.90
CA ALA A 98 -2.89 5.24 -14.91
C ALA A 98 -2.92 6.61 -15.58
N HIS A 99 -1.96 7.48 -15.25
CA HIS A 99 -1.86 8.80 -15.88
C HIS A 99 -1.54 8.72 -17.38
N GLU A 100 -0.64 7.83 -17.78
CA GLU A 100 -0.30 7.56 -19.19
C GLU A 100 -1.52 7.05 -19.99
N GLU A 101 -2.40 6.27 -19.35
CA GLU A 101 -3.68 5.82 -19.90
C GLU A 101 -4.78 6.91 -19.89
N GLY A 102 -4.50 8.12 -19.39
CA GLY A 102 -5.49 9.20 -19.27
C GLY A 102 -6.56 8.92 -18.20
N ARG A 103 -6.25 8.08 -17.21
CA ARG A 103 -7.17 7.66 -16.14
C ARG A 103 -6.82 8.32 -14.80
N LEU A 104 -7.82 8.45 -13.93
CA LEU A 104 -7.61 8.89 -12.56
C LEU A 104 -7.14 7.72 -11.68
N PRO A 105 -5.91 7.70 -11.16
CA PRO A 105 -5.52 6.74 -10.13
C PRO A 105 -6.22 7.05 -8.80
N ILE A 106 -6.83 6.03 -8.21
CA ILE A 106 -7.57 6.10 -6.95
C ILE A 106 -6.94 5.09 -5.99
N LEU A 107 -6.15 5.58 -5.04
CA LEU A 107 -5.61 4.77 -3.94
C LEU A 107 -6.71 4.50 -2.92
N ALA A 108 -7.01 3.22 -2.66
CA ALA A 108 -8.05 2.82 -1.71
C ALA A 108 -7.50 1.80 -0.71
N GLY A 109 -7.60 2.11 0.60
CA GLY A 109 -7.09 1.21 1.64
C GLY A 109 -6.98 1.87 3.01
N GLY A 110 -6.32 1.19 3.94
CA GLY A 110 -6.19 1.63 5.34
C GLY A 110 -4.80 1.49 5.94
N THR A 111 -3.81 0.98 5.19
CA THR A 111 -2.48 0.75 5.73
C THR A 111 -1.70 2.06 5.81
N GLY A 112 -1.70 2.71 6.98
CA GLY A 112 -1.05 4.00 7.18
C GLY A 112 0.45 4.00 6.82
N LEU A 113 1.17 2.91 7.11
CA LEU A 113 2.60 2.79 6.76
C LEU A 113 2.83 2.78 5.24
N TYR A 114 1.94 2.16 4.47
CA TYR A 114 1.99 2.18 3.01
C TYR A 114 1.84 3.62 2.50
N LEU A 115 0.75 4.29 2.89
CA LEU A 115 0.46 5.66 2.47
C LEU A 115 1.59 6.62 2.84
N ARG A 116 2.08 6.54 4.09
CA ARG A 116 3.23 7.34 4.54
C ARG A 116 4.48 7.08 3.72
N THR A 117 4.79 5.81 3.42
CA THR A 117 5.98 5.46 2.61
C THR A 117 5.85 5.95 1.16
N LEU A 118 4.64 5.97 0.60
CA LEU A 118 4.39 6.53 -0.73
C LEU A 118 4.49 8.06 -0.76
N LEU A 119 4.01 8.74 0.28
CA LEU A 119 4.01 10.21 0.33
C LEU A 119 5.38 10.78 0.74
N ASP A 120 5.95 10.26 1.83
CA ASP A 120 7.15 10.82 2.47
C ASP A 120 8.43 10.02 2.17
N GLY A 121 8.30 8.85 1.55
CA GLY A 121 9.40 7.90 1.42
C GLY A 121 9.64 7.09 2.70
N ILE A 122 10.65 6.23 2.65
CA ILE A 122 11.15 5.48 3.81
C ILE A 122 12.67 5.49 3.76
N ALA A 123 13.31 5.51 4.92
CA ALA A 123 14.77 5.45 4.99
C ALA A 123 15.27 4.18 4.26
N PRO A 124 16.41 4.25 3.54
CA PRO A 124 17.01 3.08 2.94
C PRO A 124 17.50 2.17 4.08
N VAL A 125 16.73 1.13 4.38
CA VAL A 125 17.09 0.10 5.35
C VAL A 125 17.73 -1.05 4.57
N PRO A 126 18.98 -1.44 4.87
CA PRO A 126 19.60 -2.58 4.22
C PRO A 126 18.86 -3.87 4.54
N ASP A 127 19.02 -4.88 3.69
CA ASP A 127 18.47 -6.20 3.97
C ASP A 127 19.03 -6.75 5.28
N ILE A 128 18.14 -7.32 6.09
CA ILE A 128 18.51 -7.94 7.36
C ILE A 128 19.13 -9.30 7.06
N ASP A 129 20.39 -9.48 7.45
CA ASP A 129 21.08 -10.77 7.36
C ASP A 129 20.22 -11.90 7.96
N PRO A 130 19.92 -12.96 7.19
CA PRO A 130 19.14 -14.10 7.68
C PRO A 130 19.69 -14.72 8.96
N ALA A 131 21.02 -14.76 9.14
CA ALA A 131 21.67 -15.29 10.33
C ALA A 131 21.39 -14.43 11.57
N ILE A 132 21.42 -13.10 11.42
CA ILE A 132 21.05 -12.17 12.49
C ILE A 132 19.57 -12.36 12.85
N ARG A 133 18.69 -12.43 11.85
CA ARG A 133 17.25 -12.65 12.08
C ARG A 133 16.98 -13.97 12.82
N ALA A 134 17.67 -15.05 12.43
CA ALA A 134 17.55 -16.35 13.07
C ALA A 134 18.04 -16.31 14.52
N ALA A 135 19.21 -15.72 14.76
CA ALA A 135 19.77 -15.58 16.10
C ALA A 135 18.83 -14.81 17.03
N VAL A 136 18.32 -13.66 16.58
CA VAL A 136 17.38 -12.83 17.38
C VAL A 136 16.06 -13.56 17.65
N ARG A 137 15.50 -14.27 16.67
CA ARG A 137 14.26 -15.06 16.85
C ARG A 137 14.43 -16.24 17.80
N ALA A 138 15.65 -16.77 17.94
CA ALA A 138 15.96 -17.86 18.86
C ALA A 138 16.19 -17.38 20.30
N LEU A 139 16.32 -16.07 20.55
CA LEU A 139 16.54 -15.55 21.89
C LEU A 139 15.32 -15.81 22.79
N PRO A 140 15.53 -16.34 24.01
CA PRO A 140 14.51 -16.35 25.05
C PRO A 140 14.00 -14.93 25.30
N VAL A 141 12.69 -14.76 25.50
CA VAL A 141 12.04 -13.45 25.69
C VAL A 141 12.73 -12.60 26.76
N ALA A 142 13.14 -13.21 27.88
CA ALA A 142 13.85 -12.50 28.96
C ALA A 142 15.21 -11.93 28.51
N GLN A 143 15.96 -12.67 27.67
CA GLN A 143 17.24 -12.21 27.15
C GLN A 143 17.06 -11.13 26.07
N ALA A 144 16.07 -11.29 25.19
CA ALA A 144 15.72 -10.27 24.20
C ALA A 144 15.31 -8.95 24.87
N HIS A 145 14.50 -9.02 25.93
CA HIS A 145 14.12 -7.85 26.73
C HIS A 145 15.33 -7.20 27.39
N ALA A 146 16.20 -7.98 28.04
CA ALA A 146 17.41 -7.45 28.66
C ALA A 146 18.32 -6.73 27.66
N ALA A 147 18.46 -7.26 26.43
CA ALA A 147 19.26 -6.64 25.38
C ALA A 147 18.69 -5.31 24.86
N LEU A 148 17.36 -5.12 24.94
CA LEU A 148 16.69 -3.86 24.58
C LEU A 148 16.67 -2.82 25.71
N ALA A 149 16.84 -3.26 26.95
CA ALA A 149 16.80 -2.40 28.14
C ALA A 149 18.14 -1.72 28.46
N ILE A 150 19.19 -1.99 27.67
CA ILE A 150 20.49 -1.32 27.77
C ILE A 150 20.42 -0.08 26.88
N GLU A 151 20.05 1.06 27.47
CA GLU A 151 20.34 2.40 26.92
C GLU A 151 21.78 2.82 27.27
#